data_AF-A0A6G1CBT8-F1
#
_entry.id   AF-A0A6G1CBT8-F1
#
_cell.length_a   1.000
_cell.length_b   1.000
_cell.length_c   1.000
_cell.angle_alpha   90.00
_cell.angle_beta   90.00
_cell.angle_gamma   90.00
#
_symmetry.space_group_name_H-M   'P 1'
#
loop_
_entity.id
_entity.type
_entity.pdbx_description
1 polymer ?
#
loop_
_entity_poly.entity_id
_entity_poly.type
_entity_poly.pdbx_seq_one_letter_code
_entity_poly.pdbx_strand_id
1 'polypeptide(L)' 'MEFMNHTQNGMPIAEHHDEFQRLAHYSPDDVNTEKKKMVRFVEGLDELIKYKLAGVDYKDMSELLNK' A
#
# COMPACT_ATOMS: atom_id res chain seq x y z
N MET A 1 13.33 4.00 -8.62
CA MET A 1 12.78 4.96 -7.65
C MET A 1 12.59 4.23 -6.34
N GLU A 2 13.00 4.82 -5.21
CA GLU A 2 12.97 4.18 -3.89
C GLU A 2 11.56 3.78 -3.43
N PHE A 3 10.52 4.48 -3.90
CA PHE A 3 9.11 4.16 -3.60
C PHE A 3 8.66 2.77 -4.05
N MET A 4 9.13 2.30 -5.21
CA MET A 4 8.72 1.02 -5.81
C MET A 4 9.40 -0.19 -5.15
N ASN A 5 10.49 0.04 -4.40
CA ASN A 5 11.22 -1.02 -3.71
C ASN A 5 10.88 -1.09 -2.21
N HIS A 6 9.96 -0.25 -1.72
CA HIS A 6 9.55 -0.28 -0.33
C HIS A 6 8.58 -1.43 -0.09
N THR A 7 9.05 -2.45 0.63
CA THR A 7 8.24 -3.59 1.04
C THR A 7 7.96 -3.57 2.54
N GLN A 8 6.79 -4.06 2.94
CA GLN A 8 6.36 -4.11 4.34
C GLN A 8 7.35 -4.88 5.25
N ASN A 9 8.08 -5.88 4.73
CA ASN A 9 9.17 -6.59 5.42
C ASN A 9 8.86 -7.03 6.86
N GLY A 10 7.61 -7.45 7.13
CA GLY A 10 7.16 -7.89 8.46
C GLY A 10 6.76 -6.76 9.44
N MET A 11 6.79 -5.49 9.02
CA MET A 11 6.23 -4.38 9.78
C MET A 11 4.69 -4.43 9.81
N PRO A 12 4.03 -3.81 10.80
CA PRO A 12 2.58 -3.64 10.80
C PRO A 12 2.09 -2.86 9.58
N ILE A 13 0.90 -3.19 9.07
CA ILE A 13 0.25 -2.50 7.93
C ILE A 13 0.15 -0.98 8.19
N ALA A 14 -0.11 -0.57 9.43
CA ALA A 14 -0.19 0.83 9.83
C ALA A 14 1.15 1.59 9.71
N GLU A 15 2.27 0.95 10.08
CA GLU A 15 3.62 1.54 9.95
C GLU A 15 4.03 1.65 8.48
N HIS A 16 3.74 0.60 7.70
CA HIS A 16 3.95 0.63 6.25
C HIS A 16 3.10 1.69 5.56
N HIS A 17 1.89 1.95 6.05
CA HIS A 17 1.04 3.02 5.55
C HIS A 17 1.62 4.41 5.81
N ASP A 18 2.22 4.66 6.97
CA ASP A 18 2.85 5.95 7.28
C ASP A 18 4.04 6.21 6.33
N GLU A 19 4.91 5.22 6.16
CA GLU A 19 6.03 5.33 5.22
C GLU A 19 5.56 5.46 3.77
N PHE A 20 4.52 4.72 3.38
CA PHE A 20 3.90 4.84 2.07
C PHE A 20 3.34 6.25 1.84
N GLN A 21 2.65 6.84 2.83
CA GLN A 21 2.16 8.22 2.76
C GLN A 21 3.31 9.22 2.63
N ARG A 22 4.39 9.00 3.37
CA ARG A 22 5.60 9.83 3.29
C ARG A 22 6.23 9.78 1.90
N LEU A 23 6.36 8.59 1.30
CA LEU A 23 6.94 8.45 -0.04
C LEU A 23 6.00 8.92 -1.14
N ALA A 24 4.68 8.71 -0.97
CA ALA A 24 3.64 9.20 -1.86
C ALA A 24 3.63 10.73 -1.96
N HIS A 25 3.98 11.43 -0.88
CA HIS A 25 4.16 12.88 -0.87
C HIS A 25 5.20 13.35 -1.91
N TYR A 26 6.26 12.56 -2.13
CA TYR A 26 7.29 12.86 -3.12
C TYR A 26 6.96 12.35 -4.53
N SER A 27 5.93 11.51 -4.66
CA SER A 27 5.54 10.89 -5.94
C SER A 27 4.03 11.07 -6.20
N PRO A 28 3.53 12.31 -6.28
CA PRO A 28 2.10 12.57 -6.42
C PRO A 28 1.52 11.98 -7.71
N ASP A 29 2.29 11.88 -8.79
CA ASP A 29 1.89 11.26 -10.06
C ASP A 29 1.60 9.75 -9.94
N ASP A 30 2.35 9.05 -9.09
CA ASP A 30 2.19 7.60 -8.86
C ASP A 30 0.96 7.28 -8.00
N VAL A 31 0.51 8.23 -7.18
CA VAL A 31 -0.67 8.07 -6.30
C VAL A 31 -1.80 9.04 -6.63
N ASN A 32 -1.81 9.62 -7.84
CA ASN A 32 -2.74 10.69 -8.21
C ASN A 32 -4.22 10.30 -8.23
N THR A 33 -4.52 9.01 -8.06
CA THR A 33 -5.88 8.49 -7.90
C THR A 33 -5.88 7.48 -6.77
N GLU A 34 -6.98 7.38 -6.03
CA GLU A 34 -7.14 6.39 -4.96
C GLU A 34 -6.89 4.96 -5.47
N LYS A 35 -7.34 4.63 -6.68
CA LYS A 35 -7.09 3.32 -7.29
C LYS A 35 -5.60 3.04 -7.44
N LYS A 36 -4.82 3.99 -7.98
CA LYS A 36 -3.36 3.81 -8.10
C LYS A 36 -2.71 3.71 -6.72
N LYS A 37 -3.12 4.57 -5.79
CA LYS A 37 -2.65 4.56 -4.40
C LYS A 37 -2.82 3.17 -3.77
N MET A 38 -4.01 2.58 -3.89
CA MET A 38 -4.31 1.24 -3.38
C MET A 38 -3.50 0.15 -4.06
N VAL A 39 -3.37 0.20 -5.40
CA VAL A 39 -2.54 -0.78 -6.15
C VAL A 39 -1.09 -0.71 -5.67
N ARG A 40 -0.51 0.49 -5.60
CA ARG A 40 0.87 0.69 -5.13
C ARG A 40 1.08 0.22 -3.70
N PHE A 41 0.11 0.50 -2.82
CA PHE A 41 0.16 0.05 -1.44
C PHE A 41 0.19 -1.48 -1.37
N VAL A 42 -0.73 -2.14 -2.08
CA VAL A 42 -0.79 -3.61 -2.11
C VAL A 42 0.46 -4.22 -2.73
N GLU A 43 1.03 -3.63 -3.78
CA GLU A 43 2.30 -4.10 -4.38
C GLU A 43 3.44 -4.15 -3.34
N GLY A 44 3.50 -3.14 -2.45
CA GLY A 44 4.47 -3.01 -1.37
C GLY A 44 4.22 -3.93 -0.17
N LEU A 45 3.06 -4.58 -0.06
CA LEU A 45 2.79 -5.52 1.02
C LEU A 45 3.58 -6.82 0.87
N ASP A 46 3.76 -7.51 1.99
CA ASP A 46 4.32 -8.87 2.00
C ASP A 46 3.45 -9.83 1.17
N GLU A 47 4.05 -10.83 0.53
CA GLU A 47 3.33 -11.80 -0.31
C GLU A 47 2.24 -12.54 0.45
N LEU A 48 2.44 -12.84 1.73
CA LEU A 48 1.44 -13.51 2.56
C LEU A 48 0.22 -12.62 2.82
N ILE A 49 0.43 -11.31 2.96
CA ILE A 49 -0.65 -10.35 3.13
C ILE A 49 -1.35 -10.12 1.79
N LYS A 50 -0.59 -9.91 0.71
CA LYS A 50 -1.15 -9.86 -0.65
C LYS A 50 -2.07 -11.04 -0.93
N TYR A 51 -1.68 -12.25 -0.53
CA TYR A 51 -2.51 -13.46 -0.69
C TYR A 51 -3.80 -13.41 0.15
N LYS A 52 -3.74 -12.91 1.40
CA LYS A 52 -4.94 -12.72 2.23
C LYS A 52 -5.88 -11.67 1.66
N LEU A 53 -5.34 -10.65 1.00
CA LEU A 53 -6.11 -9.59 0.38
C LEU A 53 -6.62 -10.00 -1.02
N ALA A 54 -6.00 -10.99 -1.66
CA ALA A 54 -6.40 -11.50 -2.96
C ALA A 54 -7.78 -12.16 -2.89
N GLY A 55 -8.80 -11.47 -3.41
CA GLY A 55 -10.19 -11.93 -3.41
C GLY A 55 -11.14 -11.13 -2.51
N VAL A 56 -10.63 -10.12 -1.80
CA VAL A 56 -11.45 -9.13 -1.12
C VAL A 56 -11.54 -7.89 -2.02
N ASP A 57 -12.76 -7.42 -2.27
CA ASP A 57 -12.99 -6.17 -2.98
C ASP A 57 -12.89 -5.02 -1.98
N TYR A 58 -11.83 -4.22 -2.10
CA TYR A 58 -11.63 -3.03 -1.27
C TYR A 58 -12.11 -1.80 -2.03
N LYS A 59 -12.94 -1.00 -1.37
CA LYS A 59 -13.47 0.24 -1.95
C LYS A 59 -12.54 1.43 -1.77
N ASP A 60 -11.72 1.38 -0.72
CA ASP A 60 -10.88 2.48 -0.28
C ASP A 60 -9.71 1.98 0.58
N MET A 61 -8.74 2.87 0.82
CA MET A 61 -7.58 2.57 1.67
C MET A 61 -7.96 2.25 3.11
N SER A 62 -9.04 2.82 3.65
CA SER A 62 -9.45 2.55 5.02
C SER A 62 -9.87 1.10 5.22
N GLU A 63 -10.60 0.51 4.26
CA GLU A 63 -10.93 -0.92 4.26
C GLU A 63 -9.68 -1.82 4.16
N LEU A 64 -8.64 -1.40 3.44
CA LEU A 64 -7.36 -2.12 3.35
C LEU A 64 -6.58 -2.11 4.67
N LEU A 65 -6.56 -0.97 5.38
CA LEU A 65 -5.81 -0.82 6.64
C LEU A 65 -6.46 -1.54 7.82
N ASN A 66 -7.74 -1.86 7.72
CA ASN A 66 -8.53 -2.47 8.80
C ASN A 66 -8.56 -4.01 8.73
N LYS A 67 -7.64 -4.65 7.99
CA LYS A 67 -7.53 -6.11 7.85
C LYS A 67 -6.28 -6.65 8.54
#